data_AF-A0A9E5NTH3-F1
#
_entry.id   AF-A0A9E5NTH3-F1
#
_cell.length_a   1.000
_cell.length_b   1.000
_cell.length_c   1.000
_cell.angle_alpha   90.00
_cell.angle_beta   90.00
_cell.angle_gamma   90.00
#
_symmetry.space_group_name_H-M   'P 1'
#
loop_
_entity.id
_entity.type
_entity.pdbx_description
1 polymer ?
#
loop_
_entity_poly.entity_id
_entity_poly.type
_entity_poly.pdbx_seq_one_letter_code
_entity_poly.pdbx_strand_id
1 'polypeptide(L)'
;MIEIRTLGRTSVAVDGEPLSGEAAWPKSLALLVYMAREPGPDRRDEILGVLWPDRDEKRARRALNQLLYTLRKTSPQLTLESVEDAVDFGREVWLDVEEFERRLEADDPEGAVALYEGPFLADLAVNEPDFDHWADRQRADLQRKFRKAALELAGQAREAGDLDGAVTHCRRLVDSDTLDDEAQHLLIESLYLRGDRVAALRQYDVYRDLLARELEVEPLEHTRQLVERIRSEPQGPEEPAEDEDERRPPPAVDTERAVGARPPTSGRGPLDRRSWLVAGAAAVVAVLAVVFWPWRADGPGGAGDEVVTAEAMRVAVLPFALHGFAGDDEGLSAGVAQLLALNLEEFGSQEIVPHHTVLEIWERDGYVGTLTFSAESLGVLAGHMRATSLVLGDIHASGDELRIVAELVGGRTGAVLAGADVRGPRDSLFDMLDALALSLAENLQTVDDTVQAR
;
A
#
# COMPACT_ATOMS: atom_id res chain seq x y z
N MET A 1 19.77 19.73 -1.29
CA MET A 1 19.23 19.34 0.02
C MET A 1 18.37 18.10 -0.15
N ILE A 2 18.47 17.14 0.77
CA ILE A 2 17.56 15.99 0.86
C ILE A 2 16.55 16.31 1.95
N GLU A 3 15.27 16.23 1.65
CA GLU A 3 14.20 16.37 2.64
C GLU A 3 13.57 15.00 2.89
N ILE A 4 13.55 14.57 4.14
CA ILE A 4 12.92 13.32 4.57
C ILE A 4 11.82 13.67 5.56
N ARG A 5 10.59 13.30 5.19
CA ARG A 5 9.41 13.43 6.05
C ARG A 5 9.02 12.05 6.56
N THR A 6 8.80 11.96 7.86
CA THR A 6 8.53 10.72 8.61
C THR A 6 7.42 10.87 9.65
N LEU A 7 7.04 12.09 10.05
CA LEU A 7 5.98 12.34 11.02
C LEU A 7 4.62 12.47 10.32
N GLY A 8 3.98 11.33 10.07
CA GLY A 8 2.80 11.24 9.22
C GLY A 8 3.14 10.49 7.93
N ARG A 9 2.91 11.12 6.77
CA ARG A 9 3.18 10.50 5.47
C ARG A 9 4.68 10.45 5.19
N THR A 10 5.20 9.24 4.96
CA THR A 10 6.62 9.03 4.67
C THR A 10 6.95 9.47 3.26
N SER A 11 7.92 10.36 3.11
CA SER A 11 8.41 10.75 1.79
C SER A 11 9.85 11.22 1.84
N VAL A 12 10.56 11.03 0.73
CA VAL A 12 11.89 11.58 0.50
C VAL A 12 11.82 12.45 -0.74
N ALA A 13 12.36 13.65 -0.67
CA ALA A 13 12.50 14.56 -1.78
C ALA A 13 13.94 15.05 -1.90
N VAL A 14 14.37 15.29 -3.13
CA VAL A 14 15.69 15.79 -3.45
C VAL A 14 15.54 17.10 -4.20
N ASP A 15 16.03 18.18 -3.59
CA ASP A 15 15.94 19.53 -4.15
C ASP A 15 14.49 19.92 -4.53
N GLY A 16 13.54 19.48 -3.71
CA GLY A 16 12.09 19.71 -3.86
C GLY A 16 11.35 18.65 -4.68
N GLU A 17 12.06 17.77 -5.39
CA GLU A 17 11.45 16.74 -6.22
C GLU A 17 11.30 15.41 -5.45
N PRO A 18 10.09 14.86 -5.29
CA PRO A 18 9.89 13.60 -4.57
C PRO A 18 10.53 12.43 -5.31
N LEU A 19 11.03 11.46 -4.55
CA LEU A 19 11.44 10.18 -5.13
C LEU A 19 10.22 9.50 -5.78
N SER A 20 10.47 8.77 -6.86
CA SER A 20 9.45 8.03 -7.61
C SER A 20 9.97 6.67 -8.06
N GLY A 21 9.07 5.80 -8.50
CA GLY A 21 9.40 4.43 -8.90
C GLY A 21 10.08 3.64 -7.79
N GLU A 22 11.11 2.87 -8.14
CA GLU A 22 11.85 1.99 -7.21
C GLU A 22 12.50 2.74 -6.04
N ALA A 23 12.82 4.02 -6.21
CA ALA A 23 13.40 4.85 -5.15
C ALA A 23 12.37 5.24 -4.08
N ALA A 24 11.07 5.19 -4.41
CA ALA A 24 9.96 5.46 -3.50
C ALA A 24 9.38 4.18 -2.86
N TRP A 25 9.95 3.01 -3.14
CA TRP A 25 9.48 1.76 -2.55
C TRP A 25 9.74 1.69 -1.04
N PRO A 26 8.95 0.90 -0.30
CA PRO A 26 9.05 0.84 1.16
C PRO A 26 10.47 0.54 1.66
N LYS A 27 11.14 -0.45 1.06
CA LYS A 27 12.49 -0.84 1.46
C LYS A 27 13.55 0.21 1.13
N SER A 28 13.36 0.94 0.04
CA SER A 28 14.20 2.10 -0.33
C SER A 28 14.04 3.23 0.67
N LEU A 29 12.80 3.60 1.00
CA LEU A 29 12.50 4.64 1.98
C LEU A 29 12.98 4.25 3.38
N ALA A 30 12.79 2.99 3.78
CA ALA A 30 13.26 2.46 5.06
C ALA A 30 14.78 2.59 5.20
N LEU A 31 15.54 2.24 4.16
CA LEU A 31 16.99 2.43 4.13
C LEU A 31 17.37 3.90 4.31
N LEU A 32 16.76 4.80 3.53
CA LEU A 32 17.09 6.23 3.58
C LEU A 32 16.73 6.84 4.94
N VAL A 33 15.55 6.52 5.49
CA VAL A 33 15.13 6.99 6.81
C VAL A 33 16.04 6.46 7.90
N TYR A 34 16.34 5.16 7.90
CA TYR A 34 17.24 4.55 8.90
C TYR A 34 18.63 5.19 8.84
N MET A 35 19.18 5.35 7.63
CA MET A 35 20.45 6.05 7.44
C MET A 35 20.41 7.50 7.93
N ALA A 36 19.32 8.22 7.71
CA ALA A 36 19.24 9.60 8.16
C ALA A 36 19.15 9.68 9.69
N ARG A 37 18.38 8.78 10.31
CA ARG A 37 18.04 8.83 11.74
C ARG A 37 19.10 8.24 12.68
N GLU A 38 19.86 7.23 12.23
CA GLU A 38 20.90 6.57 13.04
C GLU A 38 22.29 6.83 12.45
N PRO A 39 22.87 8.04 12.67
CA PRO A 39 24.17 8.33 12.09
C PRO A 39 25.35 7.73 12.85
N GLY A 40 26.19 6.92 12.19
CA GLY A 40 27.43 6.38 12.77
C GLY A 40 28.43 5.79 11.77
N PRO A 41 29.66 5.42 12.22
CA PRO A 41 30.62 4.63 11.43
C PRO A 41 30.20 3.14 11.37
N ASP A 42 30.64 2.40 10.33
CA ASP A 42 30.37 0.95 10.12
C ASP A 42 28.90 0.55 9.84
N ARG A 43 28.13 1.45 9.21
CA ARG A 43 26.67 1.30 9.01
C ARG A 43 26.20 0.08 8.24
N ARG A 44 27.04 -0.51 7.38
CA ARG A 44 26.59 -1.59 6.50
C ARG A 44 26.07 -2.77 7.31
N ASP A 45 26.83 -3.26 8.28
CA ASP A 45 26.44 -4.46 9.03
C ASP A 45 25.21 -4.20 9.92
N GLU A 46 25.06 -2.99 10.47
CA GLU A 46 23.85 -2.58 11.21
C GLU A 46 22.63 -2.48 10.30
N ILE A 47 22.75 -1.83 9.15
CA ILE A 47 21.70 -1.74 8.12
C ILE A 47 21.28 -3.15 7.68
N LEU A 48 22.24 -4.06 7.52
CA LEU A 48 21.97 -5.45 7.16
C LEU A 48 21.21 -6.18 8.26
N GLY A 49 21.62 -6.02 9.52
CA GLY A 49 20.92 -6.61 10.66
C GLY A 49 19.48 -6.12 10.78
N VAL A 50 19.21 -4.84 10.51
CA VAL A 50 17.89 -4.25 10.68
C VAL A 50 16.96 -4.51 9.49
N LEU A 51 17.45 -4.37 8.25
CA LEU A 51 16.63 -4.49 7.04
C LEU A 51 16.65 -5.88 6.39
N TRP A 52 17.54 -6.76 6.82
CA TRP A 52 17.65 -8.14 6.35
C TRP A 52 18.11 -9.13 7.46
N PRO A 53 17.41 -9.19 8.61
CA PRO A 53 17.81 -9.97 9.79
C PRO A 53 17.96 -11.49 9.53
N ASP A 54 17.11 -12.05 8.66
CA ASP A 54 17.03 -13.50 8.43
C ASP A 54 17.92 -14.01 7.28
N ARG A 55 18.73 -13.14 6.67
CA ARG A 55 19.56 -13.49 5.52
C ARG A 55 20.99 -13.82 5.95
N ASP A 56 21.61 -14.80 5.30
CA ASP A 56 23.05 -14.98 5.46
C ASP A 56 23.79 -13.71 4.99
N GLU A 57 24.91 -13.43 5.64
CA GLU A 57 25.69 -12.21 5.49
C GLU A 57 26.05 -11.89 4.02
N LYS A 58 26.25 -12.92 3.18
CA LYS A 58 26.55 -12.72 1.75
C LYS A 58 25.30 -12.33 0.96
N ARG A 59 24.15 -12.97 1.21
CA ARG A 59 22.87 -12.61 0.58
C ARG A 59 22.39 -11.23 1.02
N ALA A 60 22.51 -10.91 2.31
CA ALA A 60 22.16 -9.60 2.86
C ALA A 60 22.97 -8.48 2.16
N ARG A 61 24.31 -8.64 2.08
CA ARG A 61 25.19 -7.69 1.36
C ARG A 61 24.83 -7.51 -0.12
N ARG A 62 24.49 -8.60 -0.81
CA ARG A 62 24.06 -8.52 -2.22
C ARG A 62 22.76 -7.73 -2.36
N ALA A 63 21.78 -7.98 -1.49
CA ALA A 63 20.50 -7.25 -1.50
C ALA A 63 20.70 -5.75 -1.24
N LEU A 64 21.50 -5.38 -0.25
CA LEU A 64 21.84 -3.99 0.01
C LEU A 64 22.55 -3.34 -1.19
N ASN A 65 23.54 -4.00 -1.78
CA ASN A 65 24.24 -3.47 -2.95
C ASN A 65 23.30 -3.28 -4.16
N GLN A 66 22.34 -4.20 -4.35
CA GLN A 66 21.33 -4.08 -5.40
C GLN A 66 20.41 -2.89 -5.16
N LEU A 67 19.97 -2.70 -3.92
CA LEU A 67 19.13 -1.56 -3.53
C LEU A 67 19.86 -0.23 -3.73
N LEU A 68 21.13 -0.15 -3.29
CA LEU A 68 21.98 1.03 -3.49
C LEU A 68 22.26 1.31 -4.97
N TYR A 69 22.48 0.27 -5.79
CA TYR A 69 22.64 0.41 -7.23
C TYR A 69 21.38 0.98 -7.87
N THR A 70 20.22 0.44 -7.47
CA THR A 70 18.90 0.88 -7.91
C THR A 70 18.68 2.35 -7.58
N LEU A 71 18.87 2.74 -6.32
CA LEU A 71 18.76 4.13 -5.86
C LEU A 71 19.67 5.09 -6.65
N ARG A 72 20.91 4.69 -6.94
CA ARG A 72 21.84 5.51 -7.75
C ARG A 72 21.39 5.64 -9.20
N LYS A 73 20.75 4.62 -9.75
CA LYS A 73 20.30 4.58 -11.16
C LYS A 73 19.00 5.36 -11.36
N THR A 74 18.01 5.14 -10.48
CA THR A 74 16.67 5.72 -10.59
C THR A 74 16.56 7.08 -9.94
N SER A 75 17.46 7.39 -9.00
CA SER A 75 17.56 8.71 -8.36
C SER A 75 19.01 9.21 -8.32
N PRO A 76 19.62 9.53 -9.48
CA PRO A 76 21.00 10.03 -9.56
C PRO A 76 21.27 11.24 -8.66
N GLN A 77 20.23 12.02 -8.37
CA GLN A 77 20.28 13.19 -7.50
C GLN A 77 20.54 12.87 -6.02
N LEU A 78 20.33 11.63 -5.54
CA LEU A 78 20.59 11.27 -4.14
C LEU A 78 22.10 11.23 -3.79
N THR A 79 23.00 11.15 -4.78
CA THR A 79 24.47 11.10 -4.61
C THR A 79 24.91 10.22 -3.44
N LEU A 80 24.44 8.97 -3.40
CA LEU A 80 24.80 8.01 -2.33
C LEU A 80 26.26 7.57 -2.47
N GLU A 81 27.14 8.10 -1.63
CA GLU A 81 28.55 7.76 -1.60
C GLU A 81 28.78 6.48 -0.79
N SER A 82 29.58 5.56 -1.34
CA SER A 82 30.12 4.44 -0.58
C SER A 82 31.57 4.76 -0.23
N VAL A 83 31.81 5.13 1.03
CA VAL A 83 33.16 5.34 1.57
C VAL A 83 33.48 4.13 2.42
N GLU A 84 34.34 3.24 1.92
CA GLU A 84 34.69 1.96 2.55
C GLU A 84 33.43 1.12 2.87
N ASP A 85 33.08 1.00 4.16
CA ASP A 85 31.92 0.26 4.68
C ASP A 85 30.75 1.16 5.11
N ALA A 86 30.87 2.47 4.89
CA ALA A 86 29.80 3.43 5.15
C ALA A 86 29.03 3.78 3.87
N VAL A 87 27.71 3.95 4.03
CA VAL A 87 26.85 4.59 3.03
C VAL A 87 26.48 5.96 3.58
N ASP A 88 26.77 7.00 2.82
CA ASP A 88 26.47 8.38 3.18
C ASP A 88 25.69 9.09 2.06
N PHE A 89 24.93 10.10 2.43
CA PHE A 89 24.15 10.91 1.51
C PHE A 89 25.00 11.89 0.70
N GLY A 90 26.23 12.18 1.12
CA GLY A 90 27.16 13.08 0.41
C GLY A 90 26.68 14.54 0.32
N ARG A 91 25.59 14.88 1.02
CA ARG A 91 24.93 16.19 1.01
C ARG A 91 24.06 16.34 2.25
N GLU A 92 23.68 17.58 2.54
CA GLU A 92 22.84 17.92 3.70
C GLU A 92 21.47 17.25 3.62
N VAL A 93 21.10 16.58 4.71
CA VAL A 93 19.81 15.93 4.92
C VAL A 93 19.05 16.73 5.97
N TRP A 94 17.82 17.10 5.63
CA TRP A 94 16.83 17.60 6.56
C TRP A 94 15.84 16.49 6.86
N LEU A 95 15.71 16.18 8.14
CA LEU A 95 14.81 15.14 8.64
C LEU A 95 13.81 15.80 9.59
N ASP A 96 12.52 15.70 9.28
CA ASP A 96 11.46 16.36 10.05
C ASP A 96 11.43 15.94 11.53
N VAL A 97 11.75 14.68 11.83
CA VAL A 97 11.84 14.19 13.22
C VAL A 97 13.01 14.82 14.00
N GLU A 98 14.14 15.08 13.36
CA GLU A 98 15.25 15.80 14.01
C GLU A 98 14.91 17.28 14.21
N GLU A 99 14.27 17.91 13.22
CA GLU A 99 13.79 19.29 13.35
C GLU A 99 12.72 19.42 14.45
N PHE A 100 11.82 18.45 14.58
CA PHE A 100 10.85 18.34 15.67
C PHE A 100 11.55 18.34 17.04
N GLU A 101 12.54 17.47 17.23
CA GLU A 101 13.29 17.37 18.48
C GLU A 101 14.10 18.64 18.76
N ARG A 102 14.76 19.19 17.73
CA ARG A 102 15.52 20.43 17.84
C ARG A 102 14.65 21.61 18.28
N ARG A 103 13.41 21.69 17.81
CA ARG A 103 12.46 22.74 18.24
C ARG A 103 12.01 22.56 19.68
N LEU A 104 11.77 21.33 20.12
CA LEU A 104 11.50 21.05 21.54
C LEU A 104 12.68 21.44 22.44
N GLU A 105 13.92 21.17 22.01
CA GLU A 105 15.13 21.57 22.73
C GLU A 105 15.33 23.10 22.75
N ALA A 106 14.86 23.80 21.72
CA ALA A 106 14.91 25.25 21.60
C ALA A 106 13.76 25.97 22.31
N ASP A 107 12.92 25.26 23.08
CA ASP A 107 11.73 25.81 23.76
C ASP A 107 10.71 26.43 22.78
N ASP A 108 10.57 25.82 21.60
CA ASP A 108 9.55 26.13 20.58
C ASP A 108 8.56 24.96 20.42
N PRO A 109 7.69 24.72 21.42
CA PRO A 109 6.72 23.63 21.37
C PRO A 109 5.69 23.83 20.25
N GLU A 110 5.32 25.07 19.91
CA GLU A 110 4.36 25.36 18.85
C GLU A 110 4.89 24.94 17.48
N GLY A 111 6.14 25.33 17.16
CA GLY A 111 6.81 24.92 15.95
C GLY A 111 7.11 23.43 15.89
N ALA A 112 7.41 22.77 17.02
CA ALA A 112 7.57 21.32 17.07
C ALA A 112 6.25 20.60 16.80
N VAL A 113 5.20 20.96 17.55
CA VAL A 113 3.88 20.39 17.39
C VAL A 113 3.43 20.56 15.94
N ALA A 114 3.60 21.72 15.29
CA ALA A 114 3.26 21.91 13.87
C ALA A 114 3.87 20.88 12.88
N LEU A 115 5.03 20.30 13.16
CA LEU A 115 5.67 19.29 12.30
C LEU A 115 5.11 17.87 12.46
N TYR A 116 4.43 17.60 13.57
CA TYR A 116 3.91 16.25 13.87
C TYR A 116 2.55 16.03 13.18
N GLU A 117 2.54 15.65 11.90
CA GLU A 117 1.28 15.41 11.17
C GLU A 117 0.67 14.03 11.46
N GLY A 118 1.45 13.12 12.03
CA GLY A 118 1.00 11.80 12.46
C GLY A 118 2.12 10.96 13.05
N PRO A 119 1.85 9.68 13.35
CA PRO A 119 2.85 8.76 13.88
C PRO A 119 4.08 8.66 12.98
N PHE A 120 5.24 8.42 13.60
CA PHE A 120 6.48 8.15 12.85
C PHE A 120 6.27 6.93 11.93
N LEU A 121 6.58 7.10 10.65
CA LEU A 121 6.44 6.07 9.61
C LEU A 121 5.02 5.46 9.58
N ALA A 122 3.99 6.30 9.62
CA ALA A 122 2.60 5.86 9.72
C ALA A 122 2.13 5.01 8.53
N ASP A 123 2.72 5.23 7.36
CA ASP A 123 2.38 4.60 6.08
C ASP A 123 3.49 3.70 5.52
N LEU A 124 4.59 3.51 6.27
CA LEU A 124 5.73 2.71 5.84
C LEU A 124 5.80 1.39 6.61
N ALA A 125 5.46 0.29 5.95
CA ALA A 125 5.65 -1.07 6.46
C ALA A 125 6.64 -1.82 5.59
N VAL A 126 7.65 -2.45 6.21
CA VAL A 126 8.71 -3.19 5.51
C VAL A 126 8.69 -4.69 5.85
N ASN A 127 7.90 -5.09 6.85
CA ASN A 127 7.74 -6.47 7.33
C ASN A 127 9.08 -7.11 7.72
N GLU A 128 9.99 -6.31 8.29
CA GLU A 128 11.29 -6.77 8.78
C GLU A 128 11.31 -6.59 10.30
N PRO A 129 11.34 -7.68 11.11
CA PRO A 129 11.09 -7.59 12.55
C PRO A 129 11.98 -6.61 13.30
N ASP A 130 13.27 -6.54 12.95
CA ASP A 130 14.24 -5.65 13.60
C ASP A 130 14.03 -4.19 13.22
N PHE A 131 13.63 -3.91 11.97
CA PHE A 131 13.24 -2.56 11.54
C PHE A 131 11.94 -2.13 12.20
N ASP A 132 10.93 -3.00 12.23
CA ASP A 132 9.63 -2.69 12.83
C ASP A 132 9.79 -2.40 14.33
N HIS A 133 10.59 -3.19 15.04
CA HIS A 133 10.88 -2.95 16.45
C HIS A 133 11.69 -1.67 16.69
N TRP A 134 12.61 -1.31 15.79
CA TRP A 134 13.28 0.00 15.83
C TRP A 134 12.28 1.15 15.60
N ALA A 135 11.44 1.06 14.58
CA ALA A 135 10.44 2.07 14.25
C ALA A 135 9.42 2.26 15.38
N ASP A 136 8.99 1.17 16.03
CA ASP A 136 8.09 1.20 17.19
C ASP A 136 8.70 1.96 18.38
N ARG A 137 9.99 1.74 18.66
CA ARG A 137 10.70 2.49 19.71
C ARG A 137 10.75 4.00 19.41
N GLN A 138 11.04 4.36 18.16
CA GLN A 138 11.04 5.77 17.72
C GLN A 138 9.62 6.36 17.85
N ARG A 139 8.60 5.66 17.34
CA ARG A 139 7.20 6.10 17.40
C ARG A 139 6.73 6.34 18.83
N ALA A 140 7.02 5.41 19.74
CA ALA A 140 6.66 5.54 21.15
C ALA A 140 7.36 6.72 21.84
N ASP A 141 8.64 6.99 21.52
CA ASP A 141 9.35 8.15 22.08
C ASP A 141 8.81 9.49 21.56
N LEU A 142 8.59 9.57 20.25
CA LEU A 142 8.10 10.76 19.59
C LEU A 142 6.67 11.09 20.00
N GLN A 143 5.80 10.09 20.10
CA GLN A 143 4.43 10.27 20.59
C GLN A 143 4.41 10.82 22.02
N ARG A 144 5.28 10.34 22.92
CA ARG A 144 5.39 10.89 24.29
C ARG A 144 5.84 12.36 24.27
N LYS A 145 6.86 12.68 23.47
CA LYS A 145 7.38 14.06 23.33
C LYS A 145 6.30 15.00 22.78
N PHE A 146 5.63 14.58 21.71
CA PHE A 146 4.52 15.31 21.09
C PHE A 146 3.39 15.54 22.09
N ARG A 147 2.92 14.48 22.76
CA ARG A 147 1.84 14.57 23.74
C ARG A 147 2.16 15.58 24.83
N LYS A 148 3.37 15.54 25.38
CA LYS A 148 3.82 16.49 26.40
C LYS A 148 3.75 17.94 25.89
N ALA A 149 4.31 18.21 24.71
CA ALA A 149 4.32 19.55 24.13
C ALA A 149 2.91 20.07 23.80
N ALA A 150 2.05 19.22 23.23
CA ALA A 150 0.68 19.58 22.89
C ALA A 150 -0.19 19.82 24.14
N LEU A 151 0.01 19.06 25.22
CA LEU A 151 -0.64 19.33 26.52
C LEU A 151 -0.20 20.66 27.12
N GLU A 152 1.09 20.98 27.04
CA GLU A 152 1.62 22.26 27.49
C GLU A 152 1.00 23.42 26.73
N LEU A 153 0.96 23.36 25.39
CA LEU A 153 0.33 24.38 24.56
C LEU A 153 -1.17 24.52 24.84
N ALA A 154 -1.89 23.41 25.00
CA ALA A 154 -3.32 23.44 25.36
C ALA A 154 -3.54 24.12 26.72
N GLY A 155 -2.68 23.83 27.70
CA GLY A 155 -2.69 24.47 29.01
C GLY A 155 -2.41 25.98 28.95
N GLN A 156 -1.36 26.38 28.23
CA GLN A 156 -0.98 27.78 28.03
C GLN A 156 -2.08 28.57 27.32
N ALA A 157 -2.66 28.02 26.26
CA ALA A 157 -3.78 28.65 25.54
C ALA A 157 -5.00 28.84 26.46
N ARG A 158 -5.33 27.83 27.27
CA ARG A 158 -6.42 27.92 28.26
C ARG A 158 -6.14 28.99 29.33
N GLU A 159 -4.93 29.05 29.86
CA GLU A 159 -4.52 30.07 30.86
C GLU A 159 -4.56 31.50 30.29
N ALA A 160 -4.22 31.65 29.00
CA ALA A 160 -4.33 32.90 28.27
C ALA A 160 -5.77 33.29 27.90
N GLY A 161 -6.74 32.40 28.11
CA GLY A 161 -8.13 32.58 27.69
C GLY A 161 -8.37 32.36 26.19
N ASP A 162 -7.37 31.86 25.46
CA ASP A 162 -7.49 31.45 24.06
C ASP A 162 -8.09 30.04 23.98
N LEU A 163 -9.42 29.98 24.06
CA LEU A 163 -10.17 28.73 24.05
C LEU A 163 -10.17 28.06 22.66
N ASP A 164 -10.01 28.82 21.58
CA ASP A 164 -9.88 28.27 20.23
C ASP A 164 -8.51 27.61 20.03
N GLY A 165 -7.44 28.23 20.53
CA GLY A 165 -6.11 27.61 20.61
C GLY A 165 -6.13 26.33 21.44
N ALA A 166 -6.75 26.36 22.62
CA ALA A 166 -6.87 25.17 23.47
C ALA A 166 -7.60 24.02 22.76
N VAL A 167 -8.75 24.29 22.12
CA VAL A 167 -9.48 23.29 21.31
C VAL A 167 -8.61 22.76 20.16
N THR A 168 -7.83 23.62 19.51
CA THR A 168 -6.94 23.23 18.42
C THR A 168 -5.89 22.23 18.90
N HIS A 169 -5.19 22.51 19.99
CA HIS A 169 -4.19 21.60 20.53
C HIS A 169 -4.80 20.30 21.09
N CYS A 170 -5.97 20.37 21.74
CA CYS A 170 -6.69 19.18 22.21
C CYS A 170 -7.14 18.26 21.07
N ARG A 171 -7.58 18.81 19.93
CA ARG A 171 -7.89 17.99 18.73
C ARG A 171 -6.66 17.26 18.23
N ARG A 172 -5.51 17.94 18.19
CA ARG A 172 -4.25 17.31 17.77
C ARG A 172 -3.81 16.18 18.70
N LEU A 173 -4.06 16.29 20.00
CA LEU A 173 -3.84 15.20 20.95
C LEU A 173 -4.75 14.00 20.62
N VAL A 174 -6.04 14.24 20.42
CA VAL A 174 -7.02 13.20 20.06
C VAL A 174 -6.69 12.55 18.71
N ASP A 175 -6.25 13.31 17.71
CA ASP A 175 -5.88 12.76 16.41
C ASP A 175 -4.64 11.87 16.50
N SER A 176 -3.74 12.13 17.46
CA SER A 176 -2.55 11.30 17.69
C SER A 176 -2.84 9.98 18.41
N ASP A 177 -3.83 9.98 19.31
CA ASP A 177 -4.34 8.79 19.97
C ASP A 177 -5.83 8.97 20.28
N THR A 178 -6.67 8.41 19.42
CA THR A 178 -8.13 8.54 19.54
C THR A 178 -8.70 7.85 20.78
N LEU A 179 -7.95 6.94 21.41
CA LEU A 179 -8.36 6.17 22.58
C LEU A 179 -7.90 6.80 23.91
N ASP A 180 -7.04 7.83 23.88
CA ASP A 180 -6.54 8.54 25.06
C ASP A 180 -7.66 9.32 25.77
N ASP A 181 -8.13 8.78 26.91
CA ASP A 181 -9.22 9.38 27.69
C ASP A 181 -8.88 10.78 28.22
N GLU A 182 -7.62 11.04 28.58
CA GLU A 182 -7.21 12.36 29.09
C GLU A 182 -7.25 13.41 27.96
N ALA A 183 -6.81 13.05 26.74
CA ALA A 183 -6.90 13.91 25.58
C ALA A 183 -8.37 14.22 25.21
N GLN A 184 -9.23 13.19 25.25
CA GLN A 184 -10.66 13.32 24.99
C GLN A 184 -11.35 14.19 26.06
N HIS A 185 -11.02 13.99 27.34
CA HIS A 185 -11.49 14.80 28.44
C HIS A 185 -11.18 16.28 28.23
N LEU A 186 -9.92 16.60 27.92
CA LEU A 186 -9.46 17.97 27.70
C LEU A 186 -10.15 18.62 26.49
N LEU A 187 -10.39 17.86 25.42
CA LEU A 187 -11.14 18.36 24.27
C LEU A 187 -12.59 18.67 24.64
N ILE A 188 -13.28 17.75 25.33
CA ILE A 188 -14.66 17.95 25.78
C ILE A 188 -14.76 19.16 26.73
N GLU A 189 -13.83 19.29 27.67
CA GLU A 189 -13.77 20.42 28.60
C GLU A 189 -13.51 21.74 27.84
N SER A 190 -12.55 21.76 26.92
CA SER A 190 -12.21 22.96 26.16
C SER A 190 -13.36 23.43 25.27
N LEU A 191 -14.05 22.51 24.59
CA LEU A 191 -15.26 22.82 23.81
C LEU A 191 -16.36 23.41 24.69
N TYR A 192 -16.54 22.85 25.90
CA TYR A 192 -17.52 23.35 26.86
C TYR A 192 -17.18 24.76 27.34
N LEU A 193 -15.93 24.99 27.76
CA LEU A 193 -15.46 26.29 28.23
C LEU A 193 -15.58 27.38 27.16
N ARG A 194 -15.38 27.01 25.89
CA ARG A 194 -15.60 27.89 24.73
C ARG A 194 -17.08 28.26 24.50
N GLY A 195 -18.00 27.62 25.23
CA GLY A 195 -19.45 27.81 25.09
C GLY A 195 -20.11 26.85 24.11
N ASP A 196 -19.36 25.95 23.49
CA ASP A 196 -19.87 25.00 22.49
C ASP A 196 -20.29 23.68 23.15
N ARG A 197 -21.33 23.78 23.99
CA ARG A 197 -21.89 22.65 24.74
C ARG A 197 -22.32 21.50 23.83
N VAL A 198 -22.90 21.82 22.67
CA VAL A 198 -23.35 20.81 21.70
C VAL A 198 -22.17 20.04 21.15
N ALA A 199 -21.08 20.71 20.76
CA ALA A 199 -19.88 20.01 20.31
C ALA A 199 -19.24 19.15 21.42
N ALA A 200 -19.17 19.65 22.65
CA ALA A 200 -18.63 18.90 23.78
C ALA A 200 -19.38 17.57 24.02
N LEU A 201 -20.71 17.60 24.02
CA LEU A 201 -21.53 16.40 24.20
C LEU A 201 -21.44 15.45 23.00
N ARG A 202 -21.40 15.98 21.77
CA ARG A 202 -21.20 15.16 20.55
C ARG A 202 -19.84 14.46 20.56
N GLN A 203 -18.77 15.16 20.97
CA GLN A 203 -17.44 14.57 21.07
C GLN A 203 -17.42 13.41 22.06
N TYR A 204 -18.07 13.57 23.22
CA TYR A 204 -18.22 12.47 24.17
C TYR A 204 -18.97 11.27 23.60
N ASP A 205 -20.09 11.50 22.90
CA ASP A 205 -20.86 10.40 22.30
C ASP A 205 -20.03 9.66 21.25
N VAL A 206 -19.27 10.37 20.41
CA VAL A 206 -18.33 9.77 19.45
C VAL A 206 -17.26 8.94 20.16
N TYR A 207 -16.67 9.47 21.23
CA TYR A 207 -15.61 8.78 21.98
C TYR A 207 -16.15 7.53 22.71
N ARG A 208 -17.29 7.63 23.37
CA ARG A 208 -17.96 6.49 24.02
C ARG A 208 -18.25 5.40 22.99
N ASP A 209 -18.81 5.76 21.85
CA ASP A 209 -19.16 4.79 20.80
C ASP A 209 -17.92 4.17 20.15
N LEU A 210 -16.77 4.87 20.15
CA LEU A 210 -15.48 4.32 19.74
C LEU A 210 -14.97 3.29 20.77
N LEU A 211 -14.88 3.66 22.05
CA LEU A 211 -14.40 2.76 23.11
C LEU A 211 -15.25 1.49 23.22
N ALA A 212 -16.57 1.63 23.11
CA ALA A 212 -17.47 0.49 23.15
C ALA A 212 -17.25 -0.48 21.97
N ARG A 213 -16.86 0.03 20.79
CA ARG A 213 -16.59 -0.79 19.60
C ARG A 213 -15.20 -1.43 19.63
N GLU A 214 -14.18 -0.68 20.01
CA GLU A 214 -12.78 -1.14 19.92
C GLU A 214 -12.33 -1.93 21.15
N LEU A 215 -12.80 -1.56 22.34
CA LEU A 215 -12.30 -2.08 23.61
C LEU A 215 -13.40 -2.68 24.51
N GLU A 216 -14.68 -2.57 24.12
CA GLU A 216 -15.83 -2.99 24.94
C GLU A 216 -15.84 -2.36 26.35
N VAL A 217 -15.32 -1.14 26.48
CA VAL A 217 -15.29 -0.38 27.74
C VAL A 217 -16.01 0.96 27.61
N GLU A 218 -16.34 1.55 28.75
CA GLU A 218 -16.87 2.92 28.86
C GLU A 218 -15.74 3.92 29.14
N PRO A 219 -15.94 5.22 28.83
CA PRO A 219 -15.02 6.28 29.25
C PRO A 219 -14.75 6.26 30.77
N LEU A 220 -13.59 6.75 31.17
CA LEU A 220 -13.19 6.79 32.57
C LEU A 220 -14.13 7.68 33.39
N GLU A 221 -14.19 7.41 34.69
CA GLU A 221 -15.11 8.06 35.63
C GLU A 221 -15.03 9.59 35.59
N HIS A 222 -13.82 10.16 35.55
CA HIS A 222 -13.64 11.61 35.52
C HIS A 222 -14.24 12.27 34.26
N THR A 223 -14.15 11.62 33.10
CA THR A 223 -14.75 12.07 31.84
C THR A 223 -16.27 11.95 31.85
N ARG A 224 -16.81 10.88 32.43
CA ARG A 224 -18.26 10.74 32.65
C ARG A 224 -18.81 11.83 33.58
N GLN A 225 -18.11 12.11 34.68
CA GLN A 225 -18.49 13.18 35.63
C GLN A 225 -18.48 14.57 35.00
N LEU A 226 -17.48 14.87 34.16
CA LEU A 226 -17.45 16.11 33.38
C LEU A 226 -18.71 16.25 32.52
N VAL A 227 -19.09 15.20 31.80
CA VAL A 227 -20.25 15.22 30.90
C VAL A 227 -21.57 15.29 31.65
N GLU A 228 -21.70 14.62 32.80
CA GLU A 228 -22.87 14.78 33.67
C GLU A 228 -23.01 16.21 34.19
N ARG A 229 -21.91 16.85 34.58
CA ARG A 229 -21.90 18.27 34.94
C ARG A 229 -22.39 19.14 33.77
N ILE A 230 -21.82 18.96 32.57
CA ILE A 230 -22.23 19.68 31.34
C ILE A 230 -23.73 19.47 31.04
N ARG A 231 -24.26 18.27 31.26
CA ARG A 231 -25.69 17.96 31.06
C ARG A 231 -26.58 18.63 32.10
N SER A 232 -26.11 18.74 33.35
CA SER A 232 -26.87 19.28 34.48
C SER A 232 -26.87 20.81 34.57
N GLU A 233 -25.89 21.49 33.97
CA GLU A 233 -25.82 22.95 33.98
C GLU A 233 -26.99 23.55 33.16
N PRO A 234 -27.83 24.42 33.76
CA PRO A 234 -28.89 25.11 33.04
C PRO A 234 -28.26 25.96 31.95
N GLN A 235 -28.80 25.93 30.73
CA GLN A 235 -28.44 26.93 29.74
C GLN A 235 -28.80 28.31 30.32
N GLY A 236 -27.77 29.11 30.62
CA GLY A 236 -27.95 30.56 30.67
C GLY A 236 -28.59 31.00 29.35
N PRO A 237 -29.44 32.03 29.35
CA PRO A 237 -30.19 32.43 28.16
C PRO A 237 -29.22 32.52 26.98
N GLU A 238 -29.43 31.67 25.96
CA GLU A 238 -28.87 31.87 24.64
C GLU A 238 -29.16 33.33 24.29
N GLU A 239 -28.13 34.18 24.24
CA GLU A 239 -28.26 35.44 23.53
C GLU A 239 -28.75 35.05 22.13
N PRO A 240 -29.95 35.47 21.73
CA PRO A 240 -30.48 35.14 20.42
C PRO A 240 -29.45 35.59 19.41
N ALA A 241 -28.97 34.65 18.59
CA ALA A 241 -28.29 34.99 17.35
C ALA A 241 -29.13 36.06 16.67
N GLU A 242 -28.54 37.25 16.49
CA GLU A 242 -29.21 38.40 15.91
C GLU A 242 -29.92 37.97 14.64
N ASP A 243 -31.22 38.29 14.58
CA ASP A 243 -32.07 38.14 13.42
C ASP A 243 -31.37 38.71 12.17
N GLU A 244 -30.83 37.84 11.32
CA GLU A 244 -30.66 38.13 9.90
C GLU A 244 -32.04 38.09 9.23
N ASP A 245 -32.83 39.13 9.50
CA ASP A 245 -33.97 39.50 8.66
C ASP A 245 -33.46 39.98 7.29
N GLU A 246 -34.26 39.68 6.26
CA GLU A 246 -34.16 40.13 4.87
C GLU A 246 -33.13 39.47 3.92
N ARG A 247 -33.38 38.20 3.55
CA ARG A 247 -33.24 37.80 2.12
C ARG A 247 -34.53 37.24 1.54
N ARG A 248 -35.24 38.16 0.90
CA ARG A 248 -36.36 38.01 -0.02
C ARG A 248 -36.12 36.92 -1.09
N PRO A 249 -37.07 36.01 -1.35
CA PRO A 249 -36.98 35.08 -2.49
C PRO A 249 -37.27 35.82 -3.82
N PRO A 250 -36.54 35.52 -4.92
CA PRO A 250 -36.88 36.06 -6.24
C PRO A 250 -38.12 35.35 -6.83
N PRO A 251 -38.88 36.03 -7.70
CA PRO A 251 -40.20 35.57 -8.14
C PRO A 251 -40.13 34.48 -9.22
N ALA A 252 -41.19 33.67 -9.25
CA ALA A 252 -41.46 32.66 -10.25
C ALA A 252 -41.55 33.24 -11.67
N VAL A 253 -40.96 32.53 -12.64
CA VAL A 253 -41.28 32.66 -14.06
C VAL A 253 -41.87 31.34 -14.52
N ASP A 254 -43.18 31.36 -14.74
CA ASP A 254 -43.87 30.42 -15.61
C ASP A 254 -43.41 30.66 -17.05
N THR A 255 -42.97 29.60 -17.74
CA THR A 255 -43.36 29.41 -19.13
C THR A 255 -43.39 27.94 -19.50
N GLU A 256 -44.60 27.51 -19.82
CA GLU A 256 -45.01 26.20 -20.31
C GLU A 256 -44.33 25.76 -21.62
N ARG A 257 -44.50 24.44 -21.87
CA ARG A 257 -44.50 23.67 -23.14
C ARG A 257 -43.17 22.99 -23.51
N ALA A 258 -43.09 21.69 -23.81
CA ALA A 258 -44.13 20.75 -24.25
C ALA A 258 -43.77 19.26 -23.98
N VAL A 259 -44.76 18.55 -23.45
CA VAL A 259 -45.37 17.28 -23.95
C VAL A 259 -44.49 16.08 -24.35
N GLY A 260 -44.78 14.95 -23.69
CA GLY A 260 -44.78 13.58 -24.25
C GLY A 260 -43.53 12.77 -23.89
N ALA A 261 -43.58 11.56 -23.33
CA ALA A 261 -44.62 10.56 -23.27
C ALA A 261 -44.37 9.56 -22.11
N ARG A 262 -45.42 8.82 -21.75
CA ARG A 262 -45.47 7.77 -20.70
C ARG A 262 -44.43 6.65 -20.86
N PRO A 263 -44.09 5.96 -19.76
CA PRO A 263 -43.26 4.75 -19.79
C PRO A 263 -44.11 3.50 -20.06
N PRO A 264 -43.54 2.40 -20.56
CA PRO A 264 -44.14 1.09 -20.39
C PRO A 264 -43.58 0.39 -19.14
N THR A 265 -44.52 -0.20 -18.42
CA THR A 265 -44.38 -1.19 -17.37
C THR A 265 -44.06 -2.58 -17.93
N SER A 266 -43.64 -3.47 -17.02
CA SER A 266 -43.62 -4.94 -17.10
C SER A 266 -42.47 -5.56 -17.91
N GLY A 267 -41.89 -6.69 -17.53
CA GLY A 267 -42.29 -7.65 -16.51
C GLY A 267 -41.21 -8.72 -16.26
N ARG A 268 -41.46 -9.46 -15.19
CA ARG A 268 -40.71 -10.65 -14.75
C ARG A 268 -40.84 -11.80 -15.76
N GLY A 269 -39.82 -12.66 -15.84
CA GLY A 269 -39.88 -13.96 -16.49
C GLY A 269 -38.58 -14.75 -16.32
N PRO A 270 -38.57 -15.94 -15.67
CA PRO A 270 -37.35 -16.64 -15.24
C PRO A 270 -37.03 -17.89 -16.09
N LEU A 271 -35.99 -18.63 -15.64
CA LEU A 271 -35.56 -20.01 -16.02
C LEU A 271 -34.56 -20.00 -17.20
N ASP A 272 -33.52 -20.84 -17.26
CA ASP A 272 -33.50 -22.23 -16.85
C ASP A 272 -32.05 -22.78 -16.69
N ARG A 273 -31.92 -23.78 -15.81
CA ARG A 273 -30.71 -24.59 -15.56
C ARG A 273 -30.74 -25.81 -16.49
N ARG A 274 -29.59 -26.14 -17.09
CA ARG A 274 -28.98 -27.49 -17.22
C ARG A 274 -27.99 -27.49 -18.40
N SER A 275 -26.70 -27.68 -18.14
CA SER A 275 -26.02 -28.98 -18.18
C SER A 275 -26.14 -29.67 -19.54
N TRP A 276 -25.01 -29.97 -20.19
CA TRP A 276 -24.56 -31.36 -20.41
C TRP A 276 -23.10 -31.36 -20.90
N LEU A 277 -22.34 -32.26 -20.28
CA LEU A 277 -20.99 -32.71 -20.62
C LEU A 277 -20.98 -33.49 -21.94
N VAL A 278 -19.88 -33.42 -22.70
CA VAL A 278 -19.16 -34.62 -23.19
C VAL A 278 -17.67 -34.28 -23.31
N ALA A 279 -16.85 -35.11 -22.68
CA ALA A 279 -15.39 -35.10 -22.67
C ALA A 279 -14.78 -35.69 -23.96
N GLY A 280 -13.48 -35.43 -24.18
CA GLY A 280 -12.60 -36.48 -24.71
C GLY A 280 -11.62 -36.11 -25.84
N ALA A 281 -10.41 -35.72 -25.43
CA ALA A 281 -9.12 -36.33 -25.80
C ALA A 281 -8.61 -36.35 -27.26
N ALA A 282 -7.45 -35.67 -27.48
CA ALA A 282 -6.20 -36.19 -28.08
C ALA A 282 -5.19 -35.02 -28.19
N ALA A 283 -4.26 -34.81 -27.25
CA ALA A 283 -2.97 -35.50 -27.10
C ALA A 283 -1.98 -35.31 -28.28
N VAL A 284 -0.97 -34.47 -28.01
CA VAL A 284 0.46 -34.60 -28.40
C VAL A 284 0.81 -34.38 -29.88
N VAL A 285 1.48 -33.27 -30.21
CA VAL A 285 2.76 -33.21 -30.95
C VAL A 285 3.41 -31.82 -30.77
N ALA A 286 4.70 -31.83 -30.41
CA ALA A 286 5.73 -30.80 -30.64
C ALA A 286 5.88 -29.61 -29.67
N VAL A 287 6.39 -29.93 -28.47
CA VAL A 287 7.59 -29.25 -27.96
C VAL A 287 8.74 -29.62 -28.90
N LEU A 288 9.04 -28.80 -29.92
CA LEU A 288 10.30 -28.84 -30.70
C LEU A 288 10.44 -27.60 -31.62
N ALA A 289 10.25 -26.38 -31.11
CA ALA A 289 10.67 -25.17 -31.80
C ALA A 289 10.92 -23.97 -30.87
N VAL A 290 11.56 -24.18 -29.72
CA VAL A 290 12.37 -23.13 -29.12
C VAL A 290 13.78 -23.36 -29.63
N VAL A 291 14.20 -22.55 -30.60
CA VAL A 291 15.57 -22.07 -30.89
C VAL A 291 15.61 -21.61 -32.36
N PHE A 292 15.94 -20.33 -32.55
CA PHE A 292 16.06 -19.55 -33.79
C PHE A 292 14.80 -18.91 -34.40
N TRP A 293 14.38 -17.74 -33.88
CA TRP A 293 14.38 -16.53 -34.73
C TRP A 293 14.38 -15.24 -33.90
N PRO A 294 15.24 -14.26 -34.24
CA PRO A 294 15.43 -13.03 -33.46
C PRO A 294 14.39 -11.95 -33.83
N TRP A 295 14.20 -11.03 -32.88
CA TRP A 295 13.45 -9.78 -33.01
C TRP A 295 13.62 -9.12 -34.39
N ARG A 296 12.49 -8.94 -35.08
CA ARG A 296 12.36 -7.96 -36.14
C ARG A 296 11.02 -7.26 -35.98
N ALA A 297 11.06 -6.11 -35.32
CA ALA A 297 10.03 -5.10 -35.42
C ALA A 297 10.06 -4.53 -36.85
N ASP A 298 8.90 -4.48 -37.50
CA ASP A 298 8.51 -3.46 -38.48
C ASP A 298 7.05 -3.65 -38.92
N GLY A 299 6.16 -2.81 -38.39
CA GLY A 299 5.18 -2.13 -39.24
C GLY A 299 3.71 -2.11 -38.81
N PRO A 300 2.93 -1.09 -39.22
CA PRO A 300 1.96 -0.41 -38.37
C PRO A 300 0.47 -0.69 -38.71
N GLY A 301 -0.42 -0.32 -37.79
CA GLY A 301 -1.78 0.13 -38.13
C GLY A 301 -2.91 -0.48 -37.31
N GLY A 302 -3.79 0.38 -36.79
CA GLY A 302 -5.17 0.03 -36.43
C GLY A 302 -5.62 0.53 -35.07
N ALA A 303 -6.02 1.80 -35.00
CA ALA A 303 -6.74 2.39 -33.87
C ALA A 303 -8.10 1.69 -33.65
N GLY A 304 -8.41 1.45 -32.38
CA GLY A 304 -9.73 1.11 -31.87
C GLY A 304 -9.88 1.80 -30.52
N ASP A 305 -10.64 2.88 -30.55
CA ASP A 305 -10.96 3.81 -29.47
C ASP A 305 -11.77 3.09 -28.38
N GLU A 306 -11.21 2.90 -27.19
CA GLU A 306 -11.99 2.57 -25.99
C GLU A 306 -11.30 3.13 -24.75
N VAL A 307 -11.86 4.22 -24.23
CA VAL A 307 -11.51 4.83 -22.95
C VAL A 307 -11.78 3.81 -21.85
N VAL A 308 -10.73 3.21 -21.30
CA VAL A 308 -10.81 2.34 -20.11
C VAL A 308 -10.11 3.06 -18.97
N THR A 309 -10.90 3.51 -18.01
CA THR A 309 -10.42 3.93 -16.69
C THR A 309 -9.51 2.84 -16.11
N ALA A 310 -8.29 3.20 -15.72
CA ALA A 310 -7.28 2.28 -15.20
C ALA A 310 -7.78 1.51 -13.96
N GLU A 311 -8.35 0.32 -14.19
CA GLU A 311 -8.49 -0.70 -13.15
C GLU A 311 -7.10 -1.29 -12.91
N ALA A 312 -6.69 -1.37 -11.65
CA ALA A 312 -5.42 -1.97 -11.24
C ALA A 312 -5.28 -3.38 -11.85
N MET A 313 -4.09 -3.68 -12.39
CA MET A 313 -3.84 -4.96 -13.04
C MET A 313 -3.92 -6.09 -11.99
N ARG A 314 -4.92 -6.97 -12.11
CA ARG A 314 -5.09 -8.15 -11.25
C ARG A 314 -4.42 -9.36 -11.90
N VAL A 315 -3.42 -9.94 -11.25
CA VAL A 315 -2.62 -11.04 -11.83
C VAL A 315 -2.86 -12.33 -11.06
N ALA A 316 -3.19 -13.41 -11.76
CA ALA A 316 -3.25 -14.75 -11.17
C ALA A 316 -2.07 -15.59 -11.64
N VAL A 317 -1.31 -16.15 -10.70
CA VAL A 317 -0.21 -17.07 -10.99
C VAL A 317 -0.73 -18.49 -10.95
N LEU A 318 -0.73 -19.15 -12.11
CA LEU A 318 -1.25 -20.51 -12.24
C LEU A 318 -0.21 -21.55 -11.82
N PRO A 319 -0.64 -22.74 -11.37
CA PRO A 319 0.26 -23.84 -11.06
C PRO A 319 1.20 -24.17 -12.22
N PHE A 320 2.49 -24.29 -11.94
CA PHE A 320 3.52 -24.51 -12.96
C PHE A 320 3.51 -25.95 -13.47
N ALA A 321 3.65 -26.14 -14.78
CA ALA A 321 3.83 -27.47 -15.35
C ALA A 321 5.20 -28.04 -14.96
N LEU A 322 5.25 -29.31 -14.54
CA LEU A 322 6.49 -29.99 -14.17
C LEU A 322 6.91 -31.00 -15.25
N HIS A 323 8.15 -30.90 -15.71
CA HIS A 323 8.77 -31.80 -16.68
C HIS A 323 10.08 -32.39 -16.14
N GLY A 324 10.29 -33.69 -16.29
CA GLY A 324 11.50 -34.37 -15.82
C GLY A 324 11.50 -34.70 -14.31
N PHE A 325 10.35 -34.54 -13.64
CA PHE A 325 10.10 -34.94 -12.25
C PHE A 325 9.41 -36.31 -12.20
N ALA A 326 9.60 -37.10 -11.13
CA ALA A 326 9.16 -38.49 -11.05
C ALA A 326 8.29 -38.76 -9.81
N GLY A 327 6.95 -38.82 -9.97
CA GLY A 327 5.97 -39.18 -8.93
C GLY A 327 5.83 -38.18 -7.76
N ASP A 328 4.63 -38.10 -7.17
CA ASP A 328 4.20 -37.36 -5.95
C ASP A 328 4.81 -35.97 -5.63
N ASP A 329 5.34 -35.26 -6.63
CA ASP A 329 5.68 -33.83 -6.55
C ASP A 329 4.42 -32.93 -6.70
N GLU A 330 3.22 -33.43 -6.37
CA GLU A 330 1.93 -32.73 -6.56
C GLU A 330 1.91 -31.36 -5.86
N GLY A 331 2.65 -31.19 -4.77
CA GLY A 331 2.78 -29.93 -4.05
C GLY A 331 3.80 -28.93 -4.61
N LEU A 332 4.75 -29.36 -5.44
CA LEU A 332 5.82 -28.48 -5.95
C LEU A 332 5.28 -27.48 -6.99
N SER A 333 4.35 -27.92 -7.85
CA SER A 333 3.71 -27.07 -8.85
C SER A 333 2.95 -25.89 -8.22
N ALA A 334 2.12 -26.19 -7.23
CA ALA A 334 1.37 -25.18 -6.48
C ALA A 334 2.31 -24.34 -5.61
N GLY A 335 3.28 -24.96 -4.94
CA GLY A 335 4.25 -24.25 -4.09
C GLY A 335 5.10 -23.25 -4.86
N VAL A 336 5.58 -23.60 -6.05
CA VAL A 336 6.32 -22.68 -6.92
C VAL A 336 5.44 -21.53 -7.39
N ALA A 337 4.20 -21.80 -7.79
CA ALA A 337 3.25 -20.75 -8.16
C ALA A 337 2.95 -19.81 -6.99
N GLN A 338 2.81 -20.35 -5.77
CA GLN A 338 2.60 -19.56 -4.56
C GLN A 338 3.79 -18.66 -4.26
N LEU A 339 5.01 -19.21 -4.31
CA LEU A 339 6.24 -18.44 -4.06
C LEU A 339 6.44 -17.35 -5.11
N LEU A 340 6.19 -17.67 -6.39
CA LEU A 340 6.25 -16.68 -7.45
C LEU A 340 5.19 -15.59 -7.28
N ALA A 341 3.98 -15.93 -6.84
CA ALA A 341 2.92 -14.97 -6.54
C ALA A 341 3.32 -14.01 -5.41
N LEU A 342 3.89 -14.53 -4.33
CA LEU A 342 4.41 -13.73 -3.21
C LEU A 342 5.54 -12.79 -3.67
N ASN A 343 6.48 -13.31 -4.48
CA ASN A 343 7.56 -12.51 -5.01
C ASN A 343 7.06 -11.43 -5.98
N LEU A 344 6.07 -11.72 -6.82
CA LEU A 344 5.46 -10.73 -7.71
C LEU A 344 4.71 -9.63 -6.94
N GLU A 345 4.12 -9.97 -5.79
CA GLU A 345 3.54 -8.99 -4.87
C GLU A 345 4.62 -8.11 -4.22
N GLU A 346 5.80 -8.67 -3.91
CA GLU A 346 6.95 -7.93 -3.37
C GLU A 346 7.58 -6.97 -4.40
N PHE A 347 7.58 -7.34 -5.69
CA PHE A 347 8.28 -6.60 -6.76
C PHE A 347 7.36 -5.76 -7.68
N GLY A 348 6.03 -5.80 -7.49
CA GLY A 348 5.05 -5.27 -8.43
C GLY A 348 3.97 -4.38 -7.81
N SER A 349 3.27 -3.60 -8.63
CA SER A 349 2.11 -2.77 -8.22
C SER A 349 0.76 -3.45 -8.50
N GLN A 350 0.78 -4.73 -8.86
CA GLN A 350 -0.38 -5.50 -9.27
C GLN A 350 -1.08 -6.14 -8.07
N GLU A 351 -2.41 -6.24 -8.15
CA GLU A 351 -3.17 -7.00 -7.15
C GLU A 351 -3.07 -8.49 -7.49
N ILE A 352 -2.39 -9.27 -6.64
CA ILE A 352 -2.23 -10.70 -6.83
C ILE A 352 -3.50 -11.43 -6.37
N VAL A 353 -4.03 -12.31 -7.23
CA VAL A 353 -5.18 -13.15 -6.86
C VAL A 353 -4.71 -14.15 -5.78
N PRO A 354 -5.38 -14.21 -4.62
CA PRO A 354 -4.97 -15.09 -3.54
C PRO A 354 -4.84 -16.55 -3.99
N HIS A 355 -3.73 -17.19 -3.62
CA HIS A 355 -3.37 -18.52 -4.12
C HIS A 355 -4.45 -19.59 -3.87
N HIS A 356 -5.13 -19.56 -2.73
CA HIS A 356 -6.24 -20.47 -2.43
C HIS A 356 -7.40 -20.35 -3.43
N THR A 357 -7.72 -19.13 -3.87
CA THR A 357 -8.76 -18.86 -4.87
C THR A 357 -8.34 -19.41 -6.23
N VAL A 358 -7.06 -19.29 -6.59
CA VAL A 358 -6.52 -19.85 -7.83
C VAL A 358 -6.63 -21.37 -7.82
N LEU A 359 -6.21 -22.04 -6.74
CA LEU A 359 -6.27 -23.51 -6.62
C LEU A 359 -7.71 -24.04 -6.65
N GLU A 360 -8.64 -23.41 -5.92
CA GLU A 360 -10.05 -23.82 -5.92
C GLU A 360 -10.66 -23.77 -7.32
N ILE A 361 -10.38 -22.72 -8.10
CA ILE A 361 -10.88 -22.56 -9.46
C ILE A 361 -10.18 -23.54 -10.41
N TRP A 362 -8.86 -23.72 -10.24
CA TRP A 362 -8.03 -24.62 -11.04
C TRP A 362 -8.47 -26.09 -10.92
N GLU A 363 -8.75 -26.55 -9.70
CA GLU A 363 -9.25 -27.90 -9.42
C GLU A 363 -10.69 -28.08 -9.91
N ARG A 364 -11.57 -27.10 -9.64
CA ARG A 364 -12.99 -27.15 -10.04
C ARG A 364 -13.16 -27.28 -11.55
N ASP A 365 -12.36 -26.56 -12.32
CA ASP A 365 -12.49 -26.50 -13.77
C ASP A 365 -11.66 -27.61 -14.48
N GLY A 366 -10.96 -28.47 -13.71
CA GLY A 366 -10.35 -29.71 -14.19
C GLY A 366 -9.03 -29.56 -14.95
N TYR A 367 -8.27 -28.50 -14.69
CA TYR A 367 -7.04 -28.18 -15.44
C TYR A 367 -5.76 -28.85 -14.91
N VAL A 368 -5.87 -29.73 -13.91
CA VAL A 368 -4.74 -30.49 -13.35
C VAL A 368 -4.01 -31.28 -14.44
N GLY A 369 -2.74 -30.94 -14.69
CA GLY A 369 -1.90 -31.59 -15.72
C GLY A 369 -2.13 -31.11 -17.16
N THR A 370 -2.89 -30.05 -17.38
CA THR A 370 -3.05 -29.42 -18.71
C THR A 370 -1.85 -28.53 -19.02
N LEU A 371 -1.14 -28.83 -20.11
CA LEU A 371 0.12 -28.17 -20.51
C LEU A 371 -0.04 -27.12 -21.62
N THR A 372 -1.23 -27.01 -22.20
CA THR A 372 -1.50 -26.13 -23.34
C THR A 372 -2.87 -25.52 -23.20
N PHE A 373 -2.91 -24.19 -23.20
CA PHE A 373 -4.14 -23.43 -23.08
C PHE A 373 -4.45 -22.74 -24.40
N SER A 374 -5.72 -22.79 -24.82
CA SER A 374 -6.20 -21.93 -25.91
C SER A 374 -6.48 -20.52 -25.36
N ALA A 375 -6.44 -19.49 -26.23
CA ALA A 375 -6.81 -18.13 -25.83
C ALA A 375 -8.23 -18.05 -25.24
N GLU A 376 -9.16 -18.87 -25.73
CA GLU A 376 -10.53 -18.97 -25.21
C GLU A 376 -10.56 -19.56 -23.79
N SER A 377 -9.76 -20.60 -23.54
CA SER A 377 -9.64 -21.22 -22.20
C SER A 377 -8.99 -20.29 -21.18
N LEU A 378 -7.97 -19.51 -21.58
CA LEU A 378 -7.34 -18.50 -20.74
C LEU A 378 -8.30 -17.37 -20.38
N GLY A 379 -9.15 -16.96 -21.32
CA GLY A 379 -10.20 -15.96 -21.06
C GLY A 379 -11.24 -16.41 -20.06
N VAL A 380 -11.66 -17.67 -20.12
CA VAL A 380 -12.59 -18.24 -19.14
C VAL A 380 -11.94 -18.31 -17.75
N LEU A 381 -10.69 -18.78 -17.67
CA LEU A 381 -9.94 -18.86 -16.41
C LEU A 381 -9.73 -17.48 -15.77
N ALA A 382 -9.26 -16.51 -16.55
CA ALA A 382 -9.08 -15.13 -16.10
C ALA A 382 -10.41 -14.53 -15.61
N GLY A 383 -11.51 -14.79 -16.33
CA GLY A 383 -12.85 -14.35 -15.93
C GLY A 383 -13.33 -14.95 -14.60
N HIS A 384 -13.12 -16.25 -14.38
CA HIS A 384 -13.46 -16.90 -13.11
C HIS A 384 -12.62 -16.38 -11.93
N MET A 385 -11.34 -16.09 -12.17
CA MET A 385 -10.41 -15.57 -11.15
C MET A 385 -10.52 -14.05 -10.97
N ARG A 386 -11.31 -13.37 -11.81
CA ARG A 386 -11.35 -11.90 -11.91
C ARG A 386 -9.96 -11.29 -12.11
N ALA A 387 -9.12 -12.00 -12.86
CA ALA A 387 -7.77 -11.56 -13.20
C ALA A 387 -7.81 -10.85 -14.56
N THR A 388 -7.04 -9.77 -14.71
CA THR A 388 -6.82 -9.11 -16.00
C THR A 388 -5.70 -9.78 -16.79
N SER A 389 -4.76 -10.43 -16.09
CA SER A 389 -3.63 -11.18 -16.68
C SER A 389 -3.35 -12.48 -15.91
N LEU A 390 -2.76 -13.45 -16.59
CA LEU A 390 -2.39 -14.76 -16.05
C LEU A 390 -0.89 -14.99 -16.22
N VAL A 391 -0.24 -15.55 -15.20
CA VAL A 391 1.13 -16.08 -15.33
C VAL A 391 1.04 -17.58 -15.52
N LEU A 392 1.56 -18.05 -16.64
CA LEU A 392 1.75 -19.44 -16.99
C LEU A 392 3.24 -19.77 -16.85
N GLY A 393 3.58 -21.01 -16.53
CA GLY A 393 4.98 -21.39 -16.57
C GLY A 393 5.24 -22.87 -16.45
N ASP A 394 6.45 -23.24 -16.86
CA ASP A 394 6.93 -24.60 -16.94
C ASP A 394 8.28 -24.72 -16.23
N ILE A 395 8.46 -25.81 -15.49
CA ILE A 395 9.72 -26.18 -14.85
C ILE A 395 10.21 -27.46 -15.49
N HIS A 396 11.42 -27.40 -16.04
CA HIS A 396 12.10 -28.54 -16.63
C HIS A 396 13.30 -28.93 -15.76
N ALA A 397 13.30 -30.16 -15.26
CA ALA A 397 14.44 -30.75 -14.58
C ALA A 397 15.23 -31.66 -15.52
N SER A 398 16.56 -31.49 -15.54
CA SER A 398 17.49 -32.35 -16.28
C SER A 398 18.73 -32.61 -15.44
N GLY A 399 18.74 -33.73 -14.70
CA GLY A 399 19.81 -34.04 -13.77
C GLY A 399 19.76 -33.12 -12.55
N ASP A 400 20.82 -32.33 -12.35
CA ASP A 400 20.94 -31.36 -11.24
C ASP A 400 20.62 -29.92 -11.66
N GLU A 401 20.20 -29.72 -12.91
CA GLU A 401 19.83 -28.41 -13.46
C GLU A 401 18.31 -28.29 -13.60
N LEU A 402 17.81 -27.10 -13.27
CA LEU A 402 16.44 -26.66 -13.49
C LEU A 402 16.43 -25.54 -14.54
N ARG A 403 15.37 -25.52 -15.33
CA ARG A 403 14.98 -24.40 -16.18
C ARG A 403 13.54 -24.05 -15.89
N ILE A 404 13.30 -22.79 -15.53
CA ILE A 404 11.96 -22.27 -15.25
C ILE A 404 11.66 -21.23 -16.32
N VAL A 405 10.57 -21.44 -17.04
CA VAL A 405 10.05 -20.49 -18.02
C VAL A 405 8.70 -20.02 -17.52
N ALA A 406 8.45 -18.71 -17.59
CA ALA A 406 7.14 -18.16 -17.29
C ALA A 406 6.75 -17.11 -18.31
N GLU A 407 5.47 -17.08 -18.64
CA GLU A 407 4.87 -16.15 -19.58
C GLU A 407 3.69 -15.46 -18.91
N LEU A 408 3.65 -14.14 -19.04
CA LEU A 408 2.50 -13.34 -18.69
C LEU A 408 1.61 -13.20 -19.92
N VAL A 409 0.34 -13.54 -19.76
CA VAL A 409 -0.64 -13.53 -20.85
C VAL A 409 -1.83 -12.66 -20.46
N GLY A 410 -2.28 -11.82 -21.38
CA GLY A 410 -3.49 -11.01 -21.17
C GLY A 410 -4.73 -11.90 -21.11
N GLY A 411 -5.51 -11.79 -20.03
CA GLY A 411 -6.64 -12.68 -19.78
C GLY A 411 -7.70 -12.63 -20.88
N ARG A 412 -8.01 -11.44 -21.41
CA ARG A 412 -9.03 -11.28 -22.48
C ARG A 412 -8.51 -11.61 -23.89
N THR A 413 -7.23 -11.37 -24.15
CA THR A 413 -6.66 -11.42 -25.51
C THR A 413 -5.93 -12.72 -25.79
N GLY A 414 -5.46 -13.41 -24.76
CA GLY A 414 -4.54 -14.55 -24.89
C GLY A 414 -3.18 -14.16 -25.47
N ALA A 415 -2.87 -12.86 -25.58
CA ALA A 415 -1.61 -12.38 -26.11
C ALA A 415 -0.52 -12.45 -25.02
N VAL A 416 0.65 -12.97 -25.39
CA VAL A 416 1.83 -12.95 -24.52
C VAL A 416 2.29 -11.50 -24.36
N LEU A 417 2.23 -11.00 -23.14
CA LEU A 417 2.61 -9.64 -22.75
C LEU A 417 4.08 -9.58 -22.34
N ALA A 418 4.55 -10.63 -21.66
CA ALA A 418 5.94 -10.75 -21.20
C ALA A 418 6.35 -12.22 -21.08
N GLY A 419 7.65 -12.49 -21.10
CA GLY A 419 8.19 -13.83 -20.85
C GLY A 419 9.55 -13.76 -20.17
N ALA A 420 9.82 -14.71 -19.29
CA ALA A 420 11.06 -14.86 -18.55
C ALA A 420 11.55 -16.32 -18.59
N ASP A 421 12.85 -16.53 -18.70
CA ASP A 421 13.51 -17.85 -18.75
C ASP A 421 14.75 -17.82 -17.86
N VAL A 422 14.74 -18.62 -16.80
CA VAL A 422 15.84 -18.71 -15.82
C VAL A 422 16.33 -20.15 -15.74
N ARG A 423 17.66 -20.33 -15.62
CA ARG A 423 18.32 -21.64 -15.53
C ARG A 423 19.32 -21.65 -14.39
N GLY A 424 19.41 -22.78 -13.69
CA GLY A 424 20.38 -22.95 -12.64
C GLY A 424 20.24 -24.27 -11.90
N PRO A 425 21.11 -24.49 -10.89
CA PRO A 425 21.11 -25.73 -10.11
C PRO A 425 19.81 -25.96 -9.34
N ARG A 426 19.45 -27.21 -9.09
CA ARG A 426 18.19 -27.58 -8.42
C ARG A 426 18.07 -27.05 -6.99
N ASP A 427 19.19 -26.89 -6.29
CA ASP A 427 19.24 -26.30 -4.94
C ASP A 427 19.04 -24.77 -4.92
N SER A 428 19.05 -24.13 -6.09
CA SER A 428 18.91 -22.69 -6.28
C SER A 428 17.50 -22.28 -6.73
N LEU A 429 16.51 -23.16 -6.57
CA LEU A 429 15.11 -22.94 -7.01
C LEU A 429 14.55 -21.59 -6.55
N PHE A 430 14.75 -21.21 -5.29
CA PHE A 430 14.25 -19.93 -4.75
C PHE A 430 14.90 -18.72 -5.44
N ASP A 431 16.22 -18.72 -5.56
CA ASP A 431 16.97 -17.65 -6.26
C ASP A 431 16.51 -17.53 -7.73
N MET A 432 16.17 -18.66 -8.36
CA MET A 432 15.63 -18.68 -9.72
C MET A 432 14.22 -18.09 -9.81
N LEU A 433 13.37 -18.33 -8.81
CA LEU A 433 12.02 -17.77 -8.75
C LEU A 433 12.03 -16.26 -8.48
N ASP A 434 12.94 -15.77 -7.65
CA ASP A 434 13.15 -14.34 -7.42
C ASP A 434 13.54 -13.63 -8.72
N ALA A 435 14.52 -14.18 -9.45
CA ALA A 435 14.96 -13.65 -10.73
C ALA A 435 13.84 -13.68 -11.79
N LEU A 436 13.02 -14.73 -11.78
CA LEU A 436 11.87 -14.88 -12.67
C LEU A 436 10.78 -13.85 -12.35
N ALA A 437 10.45 -13.66 -11.07
CA ALA A 437 9.48 -12.67 -10.60
C ALA A 437 9.88 -11.27 -11.02
N LEU A 438 11.13 -10.88 -10.76
CA LEU A 438 11.67 -9.58 -11.12
C LEU A 438 11.58 -9.35 -12.63
N SER A 439 11.99 -10.33 -13.43
CA SER A 439 11.93 -10.21 -14.90
C SER A 439 10.50 -10.09 -15.43
N LEU A 440 9.52 -10.76 -14.81
CA LEU A 440 8.11 -10.59 -15.16
C LEU A 440 7.57 -9.21 -14.72
N ALA A 441 7.94 -8.73 -13.53
CA ALA A 441 7.53 -7.44 -12.99
C ALA A 441 8.07 -6.25 -13.81
N GLU A 442 9.32 -6.29 -14.25
CA GLU A 442 9.92 -5.26 -15.13
C GLU A 442 9.16 -5.14 -16.47
N ASN A 443 8.78 -6.28 -17.04
CA ASN A 443 8.05 -6.29 -18.31
C ASN A 443 6.57 -5.89 -18.13
N LEU A 444 5.97 -6.15 -16.97
CA LEU A 444 4.62 -5.68 -16.60
C LEU A 444 4.54 -4.14 -16.61
N GLN A 445 5.54 -3.46 -16.05
CA GLN A 445 5.60 -1.98 -16.03
C GLN A 445 5.74 -1.38 -17.43
N THR A 446 6.55 -2.02 -18.29
CA THR A 446 6.76 -1.56 -19.68
C THR A 446 5.47 -1.61 -20.51
N VAL A 447 4.62 -2.61 -20.26
CA VAL A 447 3.30 -2.74 -20.92
C VAL A 447 2.31 -1.69 -20.41
N ASP A 448 2.30 -1.41 -19.11
CA ASP A 448 1.43 -0.39 -18.51
C ASP A 448 1.80 1.03 -18.99
N ASP A 449 3.09 1.36 -19.05
CA ASP A 449 3.59 2.63 -19.59
C ASP A 449 3.25 2.81 -21.08
N THR A 450 3.26 1.73 -21.86
CA THR A 450 2.91 1.77 -23.29
C THR A 450 1.40 1.92 -23.52
N VAL A 451 0.57 1.44 -22.58
CA VAL A 451 -0.88 1.62 -22.58
C VAL A 451 -1.28 3.02 -22.09
N GLN A 452 -0.54 3.59 -21.14
CA GLN A 452 -0.78 4.96 -20.67
C GLN A 452 -0.26 6.06 -21.63
N ALA A 453 0.73 5.75 -22.46
CA ALA A 453 1.29 6.68 -23.45
C ALA A 453 0.52 6.73 -24.79
N ARG A 454 -0.55 5.93 -24.96
CA ARG A 454 -1.45 5.94 -26.12
C ARG A 454 -2.83 6.44 -25.74
#